data_AF-A0A0T6BC60-F1
#
_entry.id   AF-A0A0T6BC60-F1
#
_cell.length_a   1.000
_cell.length_b   1.000
_cell.length_c   1.000
_cell.angle_alpha   90.00
_cell.angle_beta   90.00
_cell.angle_gamma   90.00
#
_symmetry.space_group_name_H-M   'P 1'
#
loop_
_entity.id
_entity.type
_entity.pdbx_description
1 polymer ?
#
loop_
_entity_poly.entity_id
_entity_poly.type
_entity_poly.pdbx_seq_one_letter_code
_entity_poly.pdbx_strand_id
1 'polypeptide(L)'
;DDVTSCNHYAYLEDLYDIISNESDINEQEFLDRLGQELIKTSCAGSYERAFRSLGDNLKEFLTTLDGVHEVLQHQQRAEDEDREAVFICTSADDYLQLDFTTERPAVAYLLVGSLKAIARILYATEAKVSMTQSAHDARYFRYKIRANKRKFTPSTVKSSKSSAPVANLQMGVPTFCKAFPWHFVIDRRLELVQLGSGFMRVFGCMLTTCGTAAATYFEFHRPRSLTLSFNEILKRVNTPFVLAIKKLPG
;
A
#
# COMPACT_ATOMS: atom_id res chain seq x y z
N ASP A 1 3.07 -13.71 37.18
CA ASP A 1 4.17 -12.83 36.73
C ASP A 1 3.61 -11.53 36.18
N ASP A 2 4.18 -10.41 36.62
CA ASP A 2 3.69 -9.06 36.38
C ASP A 2 4.06 -8.59 34.96
N VAL A 3 3.09 -8.69 34.05
CA VAL A 3 3.26 -8.44 32.60
C VAL A 3 3.30 -6.95 32.26
N THR A 4 3.17 -6.06 33.25
CA THR A 4 3.13 -4.60 33.08
C THR A 4 4.45 -3.99 32.59
N SER A 5 5.55 -4.74 32.63
CA SER A 5 6.90 -4.26 32.24
C SER A 5 7.36 -4.66 30.83
N CYS A 6 6.58 -5.44 30.08
CA CYS A 6 7.01 -5.96 28.78
C CYS A 6 6.30 -5.24 27.62
N ASN A 7 6.89 -4.16 27.13
CA ASN A 7 6.38 -3.34 26.02
C ASN A 7 6.23 -4.10 24.68
N HIS A 8 6.72 -5.34 24.59
CA HIS A 8 6.65 -6.22 23.42
C HIS A 8 6.01 -7.58 23.74
N TYR A 9 5.20 -7.70 24.80
CA TYR A 9 4.52 -8.95 25.09
C TYR A 9 3.50 -9.26 23.99
N ALA A 10 3.58 -10.46 23.42
CA ALA A 10 2.81 -10.85 22.24
C ALA A 10 1.40 -11.32 22.61
N TYR A 11 0.66 -10.50 23.37
CA TYR A 11 -0.68 -10.82 23.90
C TYR A 11 -1.63 -11.42 22.86
N LEU A 12 -1.55 -10.94 21.62
CA LEU A 12 -2.40 -11.40 20.52
C LEU A 12 -2.02 -12.82 20.03
N GLU A 13 -0.74 -13.19 20.07
CA GLU A 13 -0.29 -14.54 19.70
C GLU A 13 -0.63 -15.53 20.81
N ASP A 14 -0.38 -15.18 22.08
CA ASP A 14 -0.76 -16.05 23.21
C ASP A 14 -2.26 -16.32 23.22
N LEU A 15 -3.06 -15.28 22.97
CA LEU A 15 -4.52 -15.41 22.84
C LEU A 15 -4.89 -16.30 21.65
N TYR A 16 -4.19 -16.17 20.52
CA TYR A 16 -4.42 -17.01 19.36
C TYR A 16 -4.08 -18.48 19.61
N ASP A 17 -2.96 -18.75 20.30
CA ASP A 17 -2.54 -20.11 20.65
C ASP A 17 -3.53 -20.77 21.61
N ILE A 18 -4.03 -20.03 22.61
CA ILE A 18 -5.08 -20.52 23.52
C ILE A 18 -6.34 -20.88 22.72
N ILE A 19 -6.81 -19.98 21.86
CA ILE A 19 -8.04 -20.21 21.09
C ILE A 19 -7.88 -21.36 20.08
N SER A 20 -6.71 -21.47 19.45
CA SER A 20 -6.43 -22.53 18.47
C SER A 20 -6.42 -23.93 19.09
N ASN A 21 -6.23 -24.03 20.41
CA ASN A 21 -6.29 -25.30 21.15
C ASN A 21 -7.70 -25.66 21.63
N GLU A 22 -8.67 -24.74 21.53
CA GLU A 22 -10.06 -24.94 21.94
C GLU A 22 -10.93 -25.33 20.75
N SER A 23 -11.48 -26.55 20.73
CA SER A 23 -12.21 -27.08 19.56
C SER A 23 -13.54 -26.39 19.25
N ASP A 24 -14.12 -25.66 20.22
CA ASP A 24 -15.45 -25.07 20.13
C ASP A 24 -15.44 -23.62 19.60
N ILE A 25 -14.26 -23.05 19.39
CA ILE A 25 -14.10 -21.65 19.00
C ILE A 25 -13.52 -21.57 17.59
N ASN A 26 -14.19 -20.85 16.69
CA ASN A 26 -13.61 -20.48 15.41
C ASN A 26 -12.68 -19.27 15.59
N GLU A 27 -11.38 -19.48 15.42
CA GLU A 27 -10.33 -18.49 15.63
C GLU A 27 -10.47 -17.27 14.71
N GLN A 28 -10.89 -17.47 13.46
CA GLN A 28 -11.10 -16.39 12.50
C GLN A 28 -12.30 -15.52 12.91
N GLU A 29 -13.41 -16.14 13.32
CA GLU A 29 -14.60 -15.42 13.78
C GLU A 29 -14.33 -14.65 15.08
N PHE A 30 -13.61 -15.28 16.03
CA PHE A 30 -13.23 -14.63 17.27
C PHE A 30 -12.40 -13.37 17.01
N LEU A 31 -11.33 -13.49 16.21
CA LEU A 31 -10.42 -12.38 15.93
C LEU A 31 -11.05 -11.32 15.02
N ASP A 32 -11.98 -11.69 14.13
CA ASP A 32 -12.83 -10.72 13.44
C ASP A 32 -13.65 -9.87 14.43
N ARG A 33 -14.33 -10.52 15.39
CA ARG A 33 -15.08 -9.78 16.43
C ARG A 33 -14.16 -8.90 17.27
N LEU A 34 -13.01 -9.42 17.68
CA LEU A 34 -12.02 -8.65 18.44
C LEU A 34 -11.52 -7.44 17.67
N GLY A 35 -11.21 -7.59 16.37
CA GLY A 35 -10.76 -6.50 15.51
C GLY A 35 -11.82 -5.41 15.35
N GLN A 36 -13.10 -5.80 15.28
CA GLN A 36 -14.19 -4.83 15.27
C GLN A 36 -14.29 -4.03 16.57
N GLU A 37 -14.20 -4.71 17.72
CA GLU A 37 -14.25 -4.05 19.04
C GLU A 37 -13.03 -3.18 19.30
N LEU A 38 -11.86 -3.60 18.83
CA LEU A 38 -10.62 -2.83 18.92
C LEU A 38 -10.80 -1.47 18.24
N ILE A 39 -11.27 -1.45 16.99
CA ILE A 39 -11.50 -0.18 16.27
C ILE A 39 -12.61 0.63 16.92
N LYS A 40 -13.72 0.01 17.35
CA LYS A 40 -14.79 0.73 18.06
C LYS A 40 -14.30 1.46 19.31
N THR A 41 -13.41 0.83 20.07
CA THR A 41 -12.92 1.35 21.35
C THR A 41 -11.77 2.34 21.17
N SER A 42 -10.86 2.07 20.22
CA SER A 42 -9.65 2.87 20.01
C SER A 42 -9.81 4.04 19.03
N CYS A 43 -10.75 3.94 18.08
CA CYS A 43 -10.96 4.95 17.05
C CYS A 43 -11.83 6.10 17.56
N ALA A 44 -11.31 6.81 18.57
CA ALA A 44 -11.91 8.00 19.14
C ALA A 44 -10.91 9.17 19.18
N GLY A 45 -11.40 10.39 19.15
CA GLY A 45 -10.59 11.60 19.33
C GLY A 45 -9.53 11.78 18.24
N SER A 46 -8.25 11.76 18.63
CA SER A 46 -7.12 11.97 17.73
C SER A 46 -6.94 10.84 16.70
N TYR A 47 -7.19 9.60 17.09
CA TYR A 47 -7.04 8.45 16.20
C TYR A 47 -8.08 8.45 15.07
N GLU A 48 -9.32 8.83 15.37
CA GLU A 48 -10.35 8.99 14.34
C GLU A 48 -9.92 10.02 13.28
N ARG A 49 -9.41 11.18 13.73
CA ARG A 49 -8.93 12.23 12.82
C ARG A 49 -7.73 11.77 11.99
N ALA A 50 -6.79 11.05 12.61
CA ALA A 50 -5.65 10.48 11.91
C ALA A 50 -6.10 9.48 10.84
N PHE A 51 -7.00 8.54 11.15
CA PHE A 51 -7.52 7.61 10.16
C PHE A 51 -8.32 8.30 9.04
N ARG A 52 -9.14 9.31 9.36
CA ARG A 52 -9.86 10.09 8.34
C ARG A 52 -8.92 10.86 7.41
N SER A 53 -7.76 11.30 7.89
CA SER A 53 -6.77 11.98 7.04
C SER A 53 -6.13 11.08 5.98
N LEU A 54 -6.30 9.75 6.07
CA LEU A 54 -5.78 8.81 5.09
C LEU A 54 -6.68 8.70 3.84
N GLY A 55 -7.89 9.24 3.84
CA GLY A 55 -8.74 9.26 2.64
C GLY A 55 -10.22 9.52 2.94
N ASP A 56 -10.92 10.04 1.93
CA ASP A 56 -12.34 10.41 2.06
C ASP A 56 -13.29 9.21 1.89
N ASN A 57 -12.79 8.09 1.39
CA ASN A 57 -13.51 6.83 1.27
C ASN A 57 -12.59 5.63 1.52
N LEU A 58 -13.19 4.44 1.69
CA LEU A 58 -12.46 3.22 2.00
C LEU A 58 -11.37 2.85 0.97
N LYS A 59 -11.58 3.19 -0.32
CA LYS A 59 -10.59 2.92 -1.37
C LYS A 59 -9.35 3.79 -1.19
N GLU A 60 -9.55 5.10 -1.02
CA GLU A 60 -8.46 6.05 -0.77
C GLU A 60 -7.74 5.71 0.53
N PHE A 61 -8.48 5.43 1.60
CA PHE A 61 -7.93 5.00 2.88
C PHE A 61 -6.94 3.85 2.75
N LEU A 62 -7.35 2.74 2.10
CA LEU A 62 -6.49 1.56 1.95
C LEU A 62 -5.31 1.80 1.01
N THR A 63 -5.53 2.63 -0.01
CA THR A 63 -4.49 3.03 -0.96
C THR A 63 -3.39 3.85 -0.26
N THR A 64 -3.77 4.76 0.64
CA THR A 64 -2.82 5.57 1.41
C THR A 64 -2.22 4.80 2.58
N LEU A 65 -2.97 3.88 3.19
CA LEU A 65 -2.48 3.03 4.28
C LEU A 65 -1.33 2.11 3.82
N ASP A 66 -1.33 1.66 2.56
CA ASP A 66 -0.20 0.97 1.91
C ASP A 66 1.11 1.74 2.07
N GLY A 67 1.14 3.00 1.60
CA GLY A 67 2.32 3.86 1.73
C GLY A 67 2.72 4.15 3.19
N VAL A 68 1.75 4.34 4.09
CA VAL A 68 2.03 4.56 5.52
C VAL A 68 2.65 3.32 6.16
N HIS A 69 2.09 2.15 5.87
CA HIS A 69 2.55 0.88 6.43
C HIS A 69 4.00 0.57 6.01
N GLU A 70 4.37 0.85 4.75
CA GLU A 70 5.76 0.70 4.30
C GLU A 70 6.72 1.59 5.10
N VAL A 71 6.36 2.85 5.34
CA VAL A 71 7.18 3.79 6.13
C VAL A 71 7.33 3.32 7.58
N LEU A 72 6.26 2.84 8.20
CA LEU A 72 6.29 2.34 9.58
C LEU A 72 7.13 1.06 9.70
N GLN A 73 7.02 0.14 8.74
CA GLN A 73 7.87 -1.05 8.74
C GLN A 73 9.35 -0.70 8.62
N HIS A 74 9.70 0.34 7.85
CA HIS A 74 11.08 0.78 7.75
C HIS A 74 11.67 1.24 9.09
N GLN A 75 10.87 1.87 9.94
CA GLN A 75 11.32 2.30 11.27
C GLN A 75 11.55 1.12 12.23
N GLN A 76 10.91 -0.02 11.97
CA GLN A 76 10.92 -1.20 12.86
C GLN A 76 11.87 -2.32 12.39
N ARG A 77 12.22 -2.39 11.10
CA ARG A 77 13.11 -3.44 10.54
C ARG A 77 14.44 -2.86 10.08
N ALA A 78 15.45 -2.97 10.95
CA ALA A 78 16.85 -2.74 10.58
C ALA A 78 17.57 -4.02 10.07
N GLU A 79 16.99 -5.22 10.24
CA GLU A 79 17.81 -6.46 10.27
C GLU A 79 17.38 -7.63 9.35
N ASP A 80 16.25 -7.58 8.64
CA ASP A 80 15.86 -8.64 7.69
C ASP A 80 15.91 -8.14 6.24
N GLU A 81 16.96 -8.52 5.51
CA GLU A 81 17.26 -8.02 4.15
C GLU A 81 16.51 -8.74 3.03
N ASP A 82 15.97 -9.94 3.28
CA ASP A 82 15.55 -10.88 2.22
C ASP A 82 14.03 -11.03 1.98
N ARG A 83 13.17 -10.26 2.67
CA ARG A 83 11.72 -10.55 2.66
C ARG A 83 10.85 -9.35 2.29
N GLU A 84 10.07 -9.53 1.23
CA GLU A 84 9.07 -8.57 0.78
C GLU A 84 7.86 -8.55 1.71
N ALA A 85 7.76 -7.54 2.57
CA ALA A 85 6.50 -7.28 3.24
C ALA A 85 5.51 -6.67 2.25
N VAL A 86 4.44 -7.40 1.98
CA VAL A 86 3.36 -6.94 1.11
C VAL A 86 2.27 -6.35 2.00
N PHE A 87 1.90 -5.10 1.76
CA PHE A 87 0.61 -4.54 2.17
C PHE A 87 0.15 -3.68 1.00
N ILE A 88 -0.47 -4.30 0.00
CA ILE A 88 -0.76 -3.64 -1.28
C ILE A 88 -2.25 -3.62 -1.51
N CYS A 89 -2.80 -2.42 -1.70
CA CYS A 89 -4.20 -2.27 -2.10
C CYS A 89 -4.31 -2.05 -3.62
N THR A 90 -5.09 -2.91 -4.28
CA THR A 90 -5.46 -2.75 -5.69
C THR A 90 -6.98 -2.67 -5.84
N SER A 91 -7.43 -1.84 -6.78
CA SER A 91 -8.85 -1.69 -7.11
C SER A 91 -9.19 -2.62 -8.27
N ALA A 92 -10.11 -3.57 -8.05
CA ALA A 92 -10.81 -4.27 -9.12
C ALA A 92 -12.17 -3.59 -9.41
N ASP A 93 -12.89 -4.04 -10.44
CA ASP A 93 -14.14 -3.41 -10.88
C ASP A 93 -15.27 -3.46 -9.83
N ASP A 94 -15.35 -4.56 -9.07
CA ASP A 94 -16.44 -4.83 -8.12
C ASP A 94 -15.99 -4.98 -6.66
N TYR A 95 -14.68 -5.01 -6.39
CA TYR A 95 -14.12 -5.11 -5.04
C TYR A 95 -12.75 -4.44 -4.93
N LEU A 96 -12.34 -4.13 -3.70
CA LEU A 96 -10.95 -3.79 -3.38
C LEU A 96 -10.23 -5.06 -2.95
N GLN A 97 -9.07 -5.30 -3.56
CA GLN A 97 -8.15 -6.35 -3.14
C GLN A 97 -7.09 -5.73 -2.24
N LEU A 98 -6.86 -6.36 -1.09
CA LEU A 98 -5.70 -6.07 -0.25
C LEU A 98 -4.88 -7.35 -0.14
N ASP A 99 -3.63 -7.30 -0.55
CA ASP A 99 -2.67 -8.39 -0.35
C ASP A 99 -1.78 -8.04 0.83
N PHE A 100 -1.65 -8.95 1.79
CA PHE A 100 -0.94 -8.72 3.05
C PHE A 100 -0.05 -9.92 3.40
N THR A 101 1.23 -9.67 3.63
CA THR A 101 2.18 -10.69 4.09
C THR A 101 2.52 -10.48 5.56
N THR A 102 2.18 -11.46 6.40
CA THR A 102 2.49 -11.46 7.83
C THR A 102 2.81 -12.86 8.33
N GLU A 103 3.77 -12.97 9.26
CA GLU A 103 4.09 -14.22 9.96
C GLU A 103 3.16 -14.49 11.14
N ARG A 104 2.26 -13.56 11.43
CA ARG A 104 1.34 -13.57 12.56
C ARG A 104 -0.09 -13.75 12.06
N PRO A 105 -0.64 -14.99 12.04
CA PRO A 105 -2.00 -15.26 11.57
C PRO A 105 -3.04 -14.49 12.37
N ALA A 106 -2.80 -14.30 13.67
CA ALA A 106 -3.71 -13.57 14.54
C ALA A 106 -3.95 -12.13 14.06
N VAL A 107 -2.89 -11.45 13.60
CA VAL A 107 -2.98 -10.11 12.99
C VAL A 107 -3.78 -10.15 11.68
N ALA A 108 -3.58 -11.19 10.86
CA ALA A 108 -4.30 -11.34 9.60
C ALA A 108 -5.82 -11.48 9.83
N TYR A 109 -6.22 -12.29 10.81
CA TYR A 109 -7.63 -12.48 11.15
C TYR A 109 -8.23 -11.24 11.82
N LEU A 110 -7.49 -10.60 12.72
CA LEU A 110 -7.88 -9.34 13.36
C LEU A 110 -8.13 -8.22 12.34
N LEU A 111 -7.34 -8.17 11.27
CA LEU A 111 -7.48 -7.16 10.21
C LEU A 111 -8.83 -7.27 9.48
N VAL A 112 -9.42 -8.47 9.36
CA VAL A 112 -10.76 -8.66 8.77
C VAL A 112 -11.80 -7.80 9.50
N GLY A 113 -11.84 -7.92 10.82
CA GLY A 113 -12.76 -7.16 11.67
C GLY A 113 -12.44 -5.68 11.72
N SER A 114 -11.15 -5.36 11.79
CA SER A 114 -10.69 -3.98 11.79
C SER A 114 -11.16 -3.23 10.54
N LEU A 115 -11.01 -3.84 9.35
CA LEU A 115 -11.47 -3.27 8.09
C LEU A 115 -12.98 -3.07 8.03
N LYS A 116 -13.77 -4.04 8.54
CA LYS A 116 -15.24 -3.91 8.64
C LYS A 116 -15.64 -2.73 9.53
N ALA A 117 -15.00 -2.61 10.70
CA ALA A 117 -15.31 -1.53 11.63
C ALA A 117 -14.87 -0.16 11.11
N ILE A 118 -13.69 -0.06 10.48
CA ILE A 118 -13.21 1.17 9.83
C ILE A 118 -14.22 1.62 8.76
N ALA A 119 -14.64 0.72 7.88
CA ALA A 119 -15.62 1.02 6.83
C ALA A 119 -16.93 1.58 7.41
N ARG A 120 -17.44 0.98 8.49
CA ARG A 120 -18.67 1.40 9.14
C ARG A 120 -18.54 2.71 9.91
N ILE A 121 -17.50 2.86 10.72
CA ILE A 121 -17.35 3.99 11.65
C ILE A 121 -16.87 5.24 10.91
N LEU A 122 -15.89 5.11 10.01
CA LEU A 122 -15.33 6.26 9.30
C LEU A 122 -16.15 6.62 8.07
N TYR A 123 -16.64 5.64 7.32
CA TYR A 123 -17.21 5.86 5.99
C TYR A 123 -18.70 5.50 5.88
N ALA A 124 -19.37 5.22 7.01
CA ALA A 124 -20.78 4.81 7.05
C ALA A 124 -21.11 3.69 6.04
N THR A 125 -20.15 2.80 5.78
CA THR A 125 -20.22 1.79 4.73
C THR A 125 -20.19 0.39 5.34
N GLU A 126 -21.23 -0.40 5.10
CA GLU A 126 -21.24 -1.82 5.43
C GLU A 126 -20.38 -2.59 4.41
N ALA A 127 -19.19 -3.02 4.82
CA ALA A 127 -18.26 -3.74 3.97
C ALA A 127 -18.28 -5.26 4.27
N LYS A 128 -18.47 -6.08 3.24
CA LYS A 128 -18.20 -7.51 3.31
C LYS A 128 -16.72 -7.75 3.02
N VAL A 129 -16.00 -8.24 4.01
CA VAL A 129 -14.59 -8.61 3.90
C VAL A 129 -14.47 -10.13 3.98
N SER A 130 -13.88 -10.73 2.95
CA SER A 130 -13.50 -12.16 2.94
C SER A 130 -11.99 -12.27 2.77
N MET A 131 -11.37 -13.18 3.51
CA MET A 131 -9.92 -13.39 3.48
C MET A 131 -9.62 -14.84 3.07
N THR A 132 -8.59 -15.03 2.25
CA THR A 132 -8.05 -16.34 1.88
C THR A 132 -6.54 -16.33 2.09
N GLN A 133 -6.01 -17.38 2.69
CA GLN A 133 -4.57 -17.62 2.82
C GLN A 133 -4.06 -18.36 1.56
N SER A 134 -2.86 -18.03 1.10
CA SER A 134 -2.23 -18.72 -0.04
C SER A 134 -1.81 -20.13 0.34
N ALA A 135 -2.01 -21.09 -0.57
CA ALA A 135 -1.51 -22.45 -0.42
C ALA A 135 0.03 -22.55 -0.62
N HIS A 136 0.63 -21.56 -1.28
CA HIS A 136 2.07 -21.57 -1.60
C HIS A 136 2.93 -20.81 -0.58
N ASP A 137 2.35 -19.81 0.10
CA ASP A 137 3.01 -19.07 1.18
C ASP A 137 2.00 -18.83 2.30
N ALA A 138 2.17 -19.53 3.43
CA ALA A 138 1.28 -19.42 4.59
C ALA A 138 1.25 -18.00 5.18
N ARG A 139 2.23 -17.15 4.87
CA ARG A 139 2.26 -15.77 5.35
C ARG A 139 1.44 -14.83 4.48
N TYR A 140 1.04 -15.27 3.30
CA TYR A 140 0.35 -14.44 2.32
C TYR A 140 -1.16 -14.58 2.46
N PHE A 141 -1.81 -13.46 2.75
CA PHE A 141 -3.26 -13.33 2.89
C PHE A 141 -3.80 -12.37 1.84
N ARG A 142 -4.92 -12.75 1.23
CA ARG A 142 -5.64 -11.93 0.28
C ARG A 142 -7.03 -11.61 0.80
N TYR A 143 -7.34 -10.33 0.90
CA TYR A 143 -8.63 -9.81 1.32
C TYR A 143 -9.38 -9.31 0.09
N LYS A 144 -10.66 -9.69 -0.01
CA LYS A 144 -11.62 -9.10 -0.95
C LYS A 144 -12.64 -8.30 -0.17
N ILE A 145 -12.70 -7.00 -0.44
CA ILE A 145 -13.50 -6.03 0.29
C ILE A 145 -14.57 -5.48 -0.65
N ARG A 146 -15.84 -5.76 -0.34
CA ARG A 146 -16.99 -5.31 -1.13
C ARG A 146 -17.87 -4.40 -0.28
N ALA A 147 -17.99 -3.14 -0.68
CA ALA A 147 -18.98 -2.24 -0.09
C ALA A 147 -20.39 -2.70 -0.49
N ASN A 148 -21.26 -2.91 0.48
CA ASN A 148 -22.64 -3.28 0.22
C ASN A 148 -23.37 -2.03 -0.27
N LYS A 149 -23.80 -2.03 -1.55
CA LYS A 149 -24.56 -0.92 -2.15
C LYS A 149 -26.00 -0.89 -1.61
N ARG A 150 -26.20 -0.63 -0.32
CA ARG A 150 -27.51 -0.18 0.18
C ARG A 150 -27.61 1.33 -0.06
N LYS A 151 -28.80 1.77 -0.49
CA LYS A 151 -29.12 3.11 -0.99
C LYS A 151 -28.57 4.22 -0.09
N PHE A 152 -27.36 4.66 -0.35
CA PHE A 152 -26.86 5.92 0.15
C PHE A 152 -27.07 6.95 -0.95
N THR A 153 -27.81 8.01 -0.64
CA THR A 153 -27.95 9.17 -1.52
C THR A 153 -26.54 9.64 -1.87
N PRO A 154 -26.17 9.69 -3.16
CA PRO A 154 -24.86 10.16 -3.54
C PRO A 154 -24.78 11.63 -3.12
N SER A 155 -24.01 11.93 -2.08
CA SER A 155 -23.43 13.27 -1.95
C SER A 155 -22.67 13.47 -3.24
N THR A 156 -23.25 14.30 -4.11
CA THR A 156 -22.76 14.57 -5.45
C THR A 156 -21.50 15.40 -5.32
N VAL A 157 -20.40 14.75 -4.95
CA VAL A 157 -19.08 15.29 -5.25
C VAL A 157 -18.92 15.03 -6.74
N LYS A 158 -19.11 16.10 -7.51
CA LYS A 158 -18.81 16.12 -8.93
C LYS A 158 -17.34 15.70 -9.07
N SER A 159 -17.10 14.44 -9.43
CA SER A 159 -15.80 14.08 -9.98
C SER A 159 -15.70 14.87 -11.27
N SER A 160 -14.83 15.88 -11.25
CA SER A 160 -14.44 16.62 -12.45
C SER A 160 -13.73 15.65 -13.38
N LYS A 161 -14.50 14.91 -14.17
CA LYS A 161 -14.00 14.31 -15.40
C LYS A 161 -13.70 15.45 -16.37
N SER A 162 -12.54 16.08 -16.21
CA SER A 162 -11.94 16.94 -17.23
C SER A 162 -10.81 16.18 -17.89
N SER A 163 -11.13 15.22 -18.75
CA SER A 163 -10.22 14.87 -19.84
C SER A 163 -10.60 15.73 -21.03
N ALA A 164 -10.16 16.99 -21.02
CA ALA A 164 -10.05 17.74 -22.26
C ALA A 164 -9.14 16.93 -23.22
N PRO A 165 -9.36 17.00 -24.54
CA PRO A 165 -8.48 16.34 -25.49
C PRO A 165 -7.04 16.78 -25.26
N VAL A 166 -6.09 15.85 -25.43
CA VAL A 166 -4.64 15.93 -25.13
C VAL A 166 -3.92 17.14 -25.77
N ALA A 167 -4.60 17.90 -26.64
CA ALA A 167 -4.09 19.10 -27.29
C ALA A 167 -4.03 20.35 -26.40
N ASN A 168 -4.72 20.38 -25.25
CA ASN A 168 -4.72 21.54 -24.34
C ASN A 168 -3.93 21.27 -23.04
N LEU A 169 -2.65 20.89 -23.16
CA LEU A 169 -1.76 20.86 -22.00
C LEU A 169 -1.54 22.31 -21.53
N GLN A 170 -1.97 22.63 -20.31
CA GLN A 170 -1.77 23.95 -19.71
C GLN A 170 -0.29 24.29 -19.48
N MET A 171 0.60 23.29 -19.57
CA MET A 171 2.05 23.42 -19.42
C MET A 171 2.75 22.64 -20.54
N GLY A 172 3.64 23.29 -21.27
CA GLY A 172 4.49 22.62 -22.26
C GLY A 172 5.52 21.70 -21.59
N VAL A 173 5.87 20.60 -22.26
CA VAL A 173 6.87 19.62 -21.79
C VAL A 173 8.20 20.28 -21.36
N PRO A 174 8.78 21.24 -22.12
CA PRO A 174 10.03 21.90 -21.69
C PRO A 174 9.89 22.67 -20.38
N THR A 175 8.73 23.29 -20.12
CA THR A 175 8.44 24.00 -18.87
C THR A 175 8.34 23.01 -17.71
N PHE A 176 7.65 21.89 -17.91
CA PHE A 176 7.55 20.82 -16.93
C PHE A 176 8.93 20.23 -16.57
N CYS A 177 9.78 19.95 -17.57
CA CYS A 177 11.13 19.42 -17.32
C CYS A 177 12.05 20.39 -16.56
N LYS A 178 11.83 21.70 -16.70
CA LYS A 178 12.54 22.72 -15.92
C LYS A 178 11.98 22.85 -14.50
N ALA A 179 10.66 22.77 -14.34
CA ALA A 179 9.99 22.88 -13.04
C ALA A 179 10.28 21.69 -12.12
N PHE A 180 10.45 20.49 -12.70
CA PHE A 180 10.78 19.27 -11.97
C PHE A 180 12.10 18.69 -12.49
N PRO A 181 13.27 19.17 -12.02
CA PRO A 181 14.55 18.74 -12.57
C PRO A 181 14.88 17.26 -12.36
N TRP A 182 14.33 16.67 -11.29
CA TRP A 182 14.58 15.30 -10.84
C TRP A 182 13.36 14.40 -11.07
N HIS A 183 12.88 14.35 -12.32
CA HIS A 183 11.84 13.41 -12.73
C HIS A 183 12.28 12.66 -13.98
N PHE A 184 11.71 11.48 -14.21
CA PHE A 184 11.82 10.77 -15.47
C PHE A 184 10.48 10.13 -15.83
N VAL A 185 10.30 9.83 -17.11
CA VAL A 185 9.17 9.03 -17.61
C VAL A 185 9.75 7.85 -18.36
N ILE A 186 9.20 6.67 -18.09
CA ILE A 186 9.57 5.41 -18.74
C ILE A 186 8.38 4.81 -19.48
N ASP A 187 8.65 4.07 -20.55
CA ASP A 187 7.65 3.28 -21.25
C ASP A 187 7.45 1.87 -20.63
N ARG A 188 6.62 1.04 -21.27
CA ARG A 188 6.34 -0.34 -20.80
C ARG A 188 7.55 -1.27 -20.89
N ARG A 189 8.59 -0.89 -21.63
CA ARG A 189 9.86 -1.61 -21.76
C ARG A 189 10.91 -1.10 -20.77
N LEU A 190 10.53 -0.16 -19.89
CA LEU A 190 11.43 0.52 -18.95
C LEU A 190 12.50 1.37 -19.64
N GLU A 191 12.20 1.87 -20.83
CA GLU A 191 13.06 2.80 -21.57
C GLU A 191 12.67 4.24 -21.20
N LEU A 192 13.68 5.07 -20.91
CA LEU A 192 13.52 6.49 -20.61
C LEU A 192 13.02 7.23 -21.87
N VAL A 193 11.83 7.82 -21.78
CA VAL A 193 11.22 8.61 -22.85
C VAL A 193 11.22 10.12 -22.56
N GLN A 194 11.37 10.50 -21.28
CA GLN A 194 11.49 11.89 -20.87
C GLN A 194 12.34 12.00 -19.60
N LEU A 195 13.13 13.07 -19.51
CA LEU A 195 13.95 13.40 -18.34
C LEU A 195 13.77 14.88 -17.96
N GLY A 196 13.80 15.13 -16.65
CA GLY A 196 13.95 16.47 -16.10
C GLY A 196 15.32 17.06 -16.40
N SER A 197 15.41 18.38 -16.36
CA SER A 197 16.65 19.10 -16.71
C SER A 197 17.83 18.78 -15.79
N GLY A 198 17.57 18.29 -14.57
CA GLY A 198 18.59 17.83 -13.63
C GLY A 198 19.26 16.55 -14.13
N PHE A 199 18.47 15.50 -14.37
CA PHE A 199 18.98 14.24 -14.92
C PHE A 199 19.61 14.41 -16.31
N MET A 200 19.02 15.23 -17.17
CA MET A 200 19.61 15.58 -18.48
C MET A 200 21.01 16.16 -18.36
N ARG A 201 21.29 16.94 -17.30
CA ARG A 201 22.62 17.53 -17.06
C ARG A 201 23.62 16.51 -16.50
N VAL A 202 23.15 15.55 -15.71
CA VAL A 202 24.00 14.53 -15.08
C VAL A 202 24.45 13.48 -16.10
N PHE A 203 23.53 12.96 -16.92
CA PHE A 203 23.81 11.82 -17.78
C PHE A 203 23.19 11.86 -19.17
N GLY A 204 22.57 12.99 -19.56
CA GLY A 204 21.88 13.10 -20.85
C GLY A 204 22.78 12.87 -22.07
N CYS A 205 24.07 13.22 -21.98
CA CYS A 205 25.04 12.97 -23.06
C CYS A 205 25.32 11.48 -23.29
N MET A 206 25.02 10.62 -22.33
CA MET A 206 25.30 9.18 -22.44
C MET A 206 24.11 8.38 -22.96
N LEU A 207 22.93 9.00 -23.14
CA LEU A 207 21.75 8.32 -23.68
C LEU A 207 21.99 7.79 -25.10
N THR A 208 22.84 8.46 -25.88
CA THR A 208 23.20 8.04 -27.24
C THR A 208 24.14 6.84 -27.28
N THR A 209 24.99 6.66 -26.26
CA THR A 209 26.02 5.62 -26.24
C THR A 209 25.63 4.42 -25.37
N CYS A 210 24.96 4.65 -24.23
CA CYS A 210 24.57 3.63 -23.27
C CYS A 210 23.10 3.19 -23.40
N GLY A 211 22.36 3.77 -24.34
CA GLY A 211 20.93 3.51 -24.55
C GLY A 211 20.04 4.20 -23.52
N THR A 212 18.75 3.88 -23.54
CA THR A 212 17.73 4.56 -22.73
C THR A 212 17.18 3.70 -21.59
N ALA A 213 17.69 2.49 -21.38
CA ALA A 213 17.17 1.59 -20.36
C ALA A 213 17.32 2.21 -18.97
N ALA A 214 16.23 2.33 -18.21
CA ALA A 214 16.26 2.98 -16.89
C ALA A 214 17.23 2.28 -15.91
N ALA A 215 17.34 0.95 -16.02
CA ALA A 215 18.26 0.14 -15.23
C ALA A 215 19.75 0.45 -15.47
N THR A 216 20.09 1.12 -16.58
CA THR A 216 21.46 1.59 -16.86
C THR A 216 21.84 2.75 -15.94
N TYR A 217 20.89 3.63 -15.64
CA TYR A 217 21.12 4.89 -14.92
C TYR A 217 20.71 4.85 -13.46
N PHE A 218 19.73 4.02 -13.12
CA PHE A 218 19.13 3.97 -11.80
C PHE A 218 19.26 2.59 -11.16
N GLU A 219 19.46 2.61 -9.85
CA GLU A 219 19.35 1.44 -8.98
C GLU A 219 18.10 1.61 -8.11
N PHE A 220 17.21 0.63 -8.16
CA PHE A 220 15.97 0.64 -7.38
C PHE A 220 16.25 0.01 -6.03
N HIS A 221 16.39 0.84 -5.00
CA HIS A 221 16.65 0.37 -3.63
C HIS A 221 15.37 0.01 -2.89
N ARG A 222 14.25 0.66 -3.21
CA ARG A 222 12.95 0.31 -2.64
C ARG A 222 11.85 0.28 -3.70
N PRO A 223 10.94 -0.71 -3.59
CA PRO A 223 10.97 -1.87 -2.67
C PRO A 223 12.14 -2.83 -2.94
N ARG A 224 12.78 -3.40 -1.89
CA ARG A 224 14.09 -4.10 -1.98
C ARG A 224 14.09 -5.33 -2.89
N SER A 225 12.98 -6.06 -2.95
CA SER A 225 12.80 -7.32 -3.67
C SER A 225 12.02 -7.16 -4.97
N LEU A 226 12.01 -5.95 -5.53
CA LEU A 226 11.31 -5.68 -6.77
C LEU A 226 12.05 -6.32 -7.96
N THR A 227 11.45 -7.35 -8.57
CA THR A 227 11.83 -7.74 -9.93
C THR A 227 11.50 -6.58 -10.86
N LEU A 228 12.53 -5.92 -11.41
CA LEU A 228 12.38 -4.71 -12.21
C LEU A 228 11.64 -5.00 -13.52
N SER A 229 10.32 -4.88 -13.48
CA SER A 229 9.42 -5.00 -14.62
C SER A 229 8.30 -3.97 -14.51
N PHE A 230 7.72 -3.58 -15.64
CA PHE A 230 6.63 -2.59 -15.66
C PHE A 230 5.41 -3.05 -14.83
N ASN A 231 5.07 -4.34 -14.89
CA ASN A 231 3.94 -4.90 -14.17
C ASN A 231 4.17 -4.92 -12.66
N GLU A 232 5.38 -5.23 -12.19
CA GLU A 232 5.70 -5.19 -10.76
C GLU A 232 5.71 -3.76 -10.22
N ILE A 233 6.17 -2.78 -11.01
CA ILE A 233 6.07 -1.36 -10.64
C ILE A 233 4.60 -0.95 -10.52
N LEU A 234 3.75 -1.32 -11.49
CA LEU A 234 2.32 -0.98 -11.48
C LEU A 234 1.58 -1.54 -10.27
N LYS A 235 1.93 -2.75 -9.82
CA LYS A 235 1.35 -3.34 -8.61
C LYS A 235 1.63 -2.51 -7.36
N ARG A 236 2.69 -1.70 -7.38
CA ARG A 236 3.19 -0.91 -6.24
C ARG A 236 3.09 0.58 -6.44
N VAL A 237 2.18 1.05 -7.29
CA VAL A 237 2.05 2.48 -7.64
C VAL A 237 1.82 3.40 -6.43
N ASN A 238 1.29 2.86 -5.33
CA ASN A 238 1.00 3.61 -4.10
C ASN A 238 2.11 3.48 -3.04
N THR A 239 3.14 2.70 -3.34
CA THR A 239 4.30 2.40 -2.49
C THR A 239 5.45 3.34 -2.89
N PRO A 240 5.99 4.16 -1.97
CA PRO A 240 7.15 5.01 -2.26
C PRO A 240 8.38 4.25 -2.78
N PHE A 241 8.80 4.56 -4.01
CA PHE A 241 10.06 4.03 -4.55
C PHE A 241 11.25 4.90 -4.15
N VAL A 242 12.36 4.26 -3.82
CA VAL A 242 13.64 4.94 -3.59
C VAL A 242 14.63 4.44 -4.62
N LEU A 243 15.19 5.38 -5.38
CA LEU A 243 16.15 5.10 -6.44
C LEU A 243 17.45 5.86 -6.16
N ALA A 244 18.58 5.23 -6.46
CA ALA A 244 19.86 5.92 -6.56
C ALA A 244 20.27 6.06 -8.02
N ILE A 245 21.01 7.14 -8.32
CA ILE A 245 21.72 7.25 -9.59
C ILE A 245 22.94 6.34 -9.49
N LYS A 246 23.10 5.42 -10.44
CA LYS A 246 24.28 4.55 -10.50
C LYS A 246 25.54 5.39 -10.70
N LYS A 247 26.70 4.87 -10.26
CA LYS A 247 27.98 5.42 -10.71
C LYS A 247 28.09 5.18 -12.20
N LEU A 248 27.97 6.26 -12.96
CA LEU A 248 28.03 6.22 -14.39
C LEU A 248 29.50 6.07 -14.82
N PRO A 249 29.79 5.30 -15.89
CA PRO A 249 31.14 5.25 -16.41
C PRO A 249 31.56 6.65 -16.83
N GLY A 250 32.66 7.13 -16.26
CA GLY A 250 33.30 8.40 -16.64
C GLY A 250 34.10 8.25 -17.93
#